data_AF-A0A9E1UV08-F1
#
_entry.id   AF-A0A9E1UV08-F1
#
_cell.length_a   1.000
_cell.length_b   1.000
_cell.length_c   1.000
_cell.angle_alpha   90.00
_cell.angle_beta   90.00
_cell.angle_gamma   90.00
#
_symmetry.space_group_name_H-M   'P 1'
#
loop_
_entity.id
_entity.type
_entity.pdbx_description
1 polymer ?
#
loop_
_entity_poly.entity_id
_entity_poly.type
_entity_poly.pdbx_seq_one_letter_code
_entity_poly.pdbx_strand_id
1 'polypeptide(L)'
;MLMRTFFLILSLVLAGTSAVRGQDAPSQAAIQQAARDLGDASFQTRKRARELLAGVGWEAKAELEQAAKSADPEVGDVARQLLAEMLPGVTRDTPADQRKLVARYTKTKSSNTRKACVQELAKMHPFPDELLLALLEAETERGPQAAVVGWLVSSSSQWLPRMLFHRDAAPYEA
;
A
#
# COMPACT_ATOMS: atom_id res chain seq x y z
N MET A 1 65.42 8.66 36.62
CA MET A 1 64.73 9.53 35.63
C MET A 1 63.55 8.72 35.09
N LEU A 2 62.37 8.80 35.72
CA LEU A 2 61.30 9.79 35.52
C LEU A 2 60.60 9.67 34.14
N MET A 3 59.39 9.10 34.13
CA MET A 3 58.18 9.53 33.37
C MET A 3 57.18 8.36 33.39
N ARG A 4 56.37 8.20 34.46
CA ARG A 4 55.05 8.84 34.67
C ARG A 4 54.01 8.44 33.63
N THR A 5 53.36 7.30 33.90
CA THR A 5 51.88 7.18 33.99
C THR A 5 51.07 8.24 33.23
N PHE A 6 50.54 7.85 32.07
CA PHE A 6 49.56 8.57 31.26
C PHE A 6 48.33 7.64 31.12
N PHE A 7 47.52 7.48 32.16
CA PHE A 7 46.25 8.20 32.40
C PHE A 7 45.35 8.41 31.15
N LEU A 8 44.15 7.84 31.26
CA LEU A 8 42.84 8.32 30.80
C LEU A 8 42.27 7.87 29.44
N ILE A 9 41.27 7.00 29.60
CA ILE A 9 39.93 7.10 28.98
C ILE A 9 39.90 6.85 27.47
N LEU A 10 39.85 5.57 27.12
CA LEU A 10 39.11 5.12 25.93
C LEU A 10 37.77 4.55 26.39
N SER A 11 36.90 5.45 26.85
CA SER A 11 35.46 5.18 26.96
C SER A 11 34.89 5.10 25.55
N LEU A 12 35.06 3.94 24.91
CA LEU A 12 34.40 3.64 23.65
C LEU A 12 32.92 3.43 23.95
N VAL A 13 32.15 4.47 23.64
CA VAL A 13 30.70 4.56 23.67
C VAL A 13 30.11 3.41 22.86
N LEU A 14 29.79 2.31 23.52
CA LEU A 14 28.86 1.29 23.03
C LEU A 14 27.44 1.80 23.34
N ALA A 15 27.06 2.93 22.74
CA ALA A 15 25.69 3.40 22.74
C ALA A 15 24.90 2.53 21.77
N GLY A 16 23.85 1.91 22.32
CA GLY A 16 23.09 0.85 21.70
C GLY A 16 22.66 1.15 20.28
N THR A 17 22.95 0.21 19.39
CA THR A 17 22.13 -0.04 18.22
C THR A 17 20.74 -0.40 18.74
N SER A 18 19.88 0.59 18.89
CA SER A 18 18.44 0.36 18.87
C SER A 18 18.14 -0.27 17.52
N ALA A 19 18.08 -1.61 17.50
CA ALA A 19 17.45 -2.32 16.43
C ALA A 19 16.05 -1.71 16.29
N VAL A 20 15.85 -0.98 15.20
CA VAL A 20 14.52 -0.63 14.73
C VAL A 20 13.84 -1.97 14.52
N ARG A 21 13.10 -2.41 15.55
CA ARG A 21 12.19 -3.55 15.47
C ARG A 21 11.30 -3.25 14.27
N GLY A 22 11.42 -4.06 13.23
CA GLY A 22 10.46 -4.04 12.14
C GLY A 22 9.07 -4.03 12.78
N GLN A 23 8.26 -3.04 12.44
CA GLN A 23 6.88 -3.02 12.89
C GLN A 23 6.24 -4.29 12.35
N ASP A 24 5.94 -5.23 13.24
CA ASP A 24 5.18 -6.43 12.88
C ASP A 24 3.89 -5.97 12.19
N ALA A 25 3.59 -6.60 11.05
CA ALA A 25 2.42 -6.24 10.26
C ALA A 25 1.14 -6.29 11.13
N PRO A 26 0.15 -5.41 10.88
CA PRO A 26 -1.11 -5.45 11.62
C PRO A 26 -1.75 -6.83 11.52
N SER A 27 -2.13 -7.40 12.67
CA SER A 27 -2.82 -8.69 12.70
C SER A 27 -4.25 -8.54 12.18
N GLN A 28 -4.89 -9.67 11.80
CA GLN A 28 -6.31 -9.65 11.42
C GLN A 28 -7.19 -9.03 12.50
N ALA A 29 -6.87 -9.28 13.78
CA ALA A 29 -7.57 -8.67 14.90
C ALA A 29 -7.42 -7.13 14.93
N ALA A 30 -6.27 -6.60 14.52
CA ALA A 30 -6.05 -5.16 14.39
C ALA A 30 -6.85 -4.55 13.23
N ILE A 31 -6.96 -5.25 12.09
CA ILE A 31 -7.79 -4.83 10.95
C ILE A 31 -9.27 -4.79 11.36
N GLN A 32 -9.75 -5.85 12.01
CA GLN A 32 -11.11 -5.91 12.56
C GLN A 32 -11.40 -4.79 13.54
N GLN A 33 -10.46 -4.52 14.45
CA GLN A 33 -10.63 -3.44 15.40
C GLN A 33 -10.66 -2.09 14.69
N ALA A 34 -9.77 -1.85 13.75
CA ALA A 34 -9.78 -0.62 12.97
C ALA A 34 -11.10 -0.42 12.21
N ALA A 35 -11.69 -1.47 11.64
CA ALA A 35 -12.99 -1.38 10.98
C ALA A 35 -14.11 -0.98 11.95
N ARG A 36 -14.09 -1.48 13.20
CA ARG A 36 -15.02 -1.05 14.26
C ARG A 36 -14.78 0.40 14.70
N ASP A 37 -13.52 0.80 14.79
CA ASP A 37 -13.07 2.11 15.24
C ASP A 37 -13.36 3.24 14.22
N LEU A 38 -13.85 2.91 13.01
CA LEU A 38 -14.28 3.88 12.01
C LEU A 38 -15.41 4.80 12.51
N GLY A 39 -16.23 4.34 13.46
CA GLY A 39 -17.33 5.09 14.07
C GLY A 39 -17.04 5.58 15.49
N ASP A 40 -15.79 5.47 15.96
CA ASP A 40 -15.45 5.84 17.34
C ASP A 40 -15.72 7.33 17.62
N ALA A 41 -16.13 7.68 18.84
CA ALA A 41 -16.42 9.07 19.20
C ALA A 41 -15.18 9.99 19.07
N SER A 42 -13.99 9.45 19.32
CA SER A 42 -12.73 10.18 19.21
C SER A 42 -12.28 10.30 17.75
N PHE A 43 -12.11 11.54 17.29
CA PHE A 43 -11.56 11.83 15.97
C PHE A 43 -10.18 11.17 15.76
N GLN A 44 -9.34 11.12 16.79
CA GLN A 44 -8.01 10.52 16.68
C GLN A 44 -8.08 9.01 16.48
N THR A 45 -9.07 8.35 17.07
CA THR A 45 -9.31 6.92 16.88
C THR A 45 -9.78 6.65 15.45
N ARG A 46 -10.80 7.39 14.97
CA ARG A 46 -11.28 7.29 13.58
C ARG A 46 -10.18 7.53 12.56
N LYS A 47 -9.33 8.54 12.80
CA LYS A 47 -8.21 8.87 11.91
C LYS A 47 -7.21 7.72 11.81
N ARG A 48 -6.78 7.15 12.93
CA ARG A 48 -5.84 6.01 12.96
C ARG A 48 -6.42 4.77 12.30
N ALA A 49 -7.71 4.50 12.54
CA ALA A 49 -8.42 3.41 11.89
C ALA A 49 -8.39 3.55 10.36
N ARG A 50 -8.72 4.73 9.83
CA ARG A 50 -8.67 5.02 8.39
C ARG A 50 -7.26 4.86 7.82
N GLU A 51 -6.25 5.39 8.52
CA GLU A 51 -4.85 5.28 8.10
C GLU A 51 -4.37 3.82 8.07
N LEU A 52 -4.74 3.02 9.09
CA LEU A 52 -4.40 1.60 9.14
C LEU A 52 -5.06 0.83 8.00
N LEU A 53 -6.37 0.97 7.82
CA LEU A 53 -7.12 0.24 6.79
C LEU A 53 -6.64 0.61 5.38
N ALA A 54 -6.37 1.90 5.13
CA ALA A 54 -5.80 2.36 3.86
C ALA A 54 -4.35 1.86 3.66
N GLY A 55 -3.55 1.77 4.73
CA GLY A 55 -2.17 1.30 4.67
C GLY A 55 -2.04 -0.21 4.44
N VAL A 56 -2.99 -0.99 4.96
CA VAL A 56 -3.08 -2.44 4.77
C VAL A 56 -3.56 -2.79 3.36
N GLY A 57 -4.45 -1.98 2.77
CA GLY A 57 -4.92 -2.17 1.40
C GLY A 57 -5.91 -3.32 1.28
N TRP A 58 -5.77 -4.13 0.23
CA TRP A 58 -6.72 -5.18 -0.18
C TRP A 58 -6.99 -6.22 0.91
N GLU A 59 -6.04 -6.47 1.82
CA GLU A 59 -6.24 -7.37 2.97
C GLU A 59 -7.38 -6.91 3.90
N ALA A 60 -7.72 -5.61 3.91
CA ALA A 60 -8.83 -5.07 4.68
C ALA A 60 -10.20 -5.14 3.96
N LYS A 61 -10.26 -5.63 2.71
CA LYS A 61 -11.48 -5.65 1.88
C LYS A 61 -12.67 -6.29 2.61
N ALA A 62 -12.49 -7.50 3.14
CA ALA A 62 -13.59 -8.24 3.78
C ALA A 62 -14.19 -7.48 4.99
N GLU A 63 -13.32 -6.89 5.82
CA GLU A 63 -13.76 -6.13 6.99
C GLU A 63 -14.43 -4.81 6.59
N LEU A 64 -13.95 -4.16 5.52
CA LEU A 64 -14.57 -2.96 4.98
C LEU A 64 -15.91 -3.26 4.29
N GLU A 65 -16.05 -4.38 3.58
CA GLU A 65 -17.32 -4.82 2.99
C GLU A 65 -18.37 -5.09 4.07
N GLN A 66 -17.93 -5.61 5.23
CA GLN A 66 -18.81 -5.77 6.38
C GLN A 66 -19.16 -4.42 7.03
N ALA A 67 -18.19 -3.53 7.22
CA ALA A 67 -18.41 -2.19 7.76
C ALA A 67 -19.30 -1.33 6.86
N ALA A 68 -19.22 -1.51 5.53
CA ALA A 68 -20.08 -0.84 4.54
C ALA A 68 -21.57 -1.16 4.71
N LYS A 69 -21.91 -2.27 5.38
CA LYS A 69 -23.28 -2.70 5.71
C LYS A 69 -23.73 -2.25 7.11
N SER A 70 -22.92 -1.46 7.81
CA SER A 70 -23.23 -0.97 9.15
C SER A 70 -24.54 -0.19 9.18
N ALA A 71 -25.28 -0.30 10.29
CA ALA A 71 -26.44 0.53 10.57
C ALA A 71 -26.06 1.99 10.89
N ASP A 72 -24.80 2.22 11.29
CA ASP A 72 -24.24 3.56 11.43
C ASP A 72 -23.87 4.12 10.05
N PRO A 73 -24.53 5.19 9.58
CA PRO A 73 -24.25 5.78 8.28
C PRO A 73 -22.82 6.32 8.13
N GLU A 74 -22.20 6.85 9.20
CA GLU A 74 -20.81 7.37 9.12
C GLU A 74 -19.84 6.22 8.84
N VAL A 75 -20.00 5.09 9.54
CA VAL A 75 -19.18 3.88 9.32
C VAL A 75 -19.39 3.35 7.90
N GLY A 76 -20.66 3.23 7.48
CA GLY A 76 -21.01 2.70 6.16
C GLY A 76 -20.47 3.56 5.01
N ASP A 77 -20.55 4.88 5.12
CA ASP A 77 -20.06 5.82 4.10
C ASP A 77 -18.52 5.79 4.00
N VAL A 78 -17.84 5.82 5.14
CA VAL A 78 -16.37 5.80 5.18
C VAL A 78 -15.84 4.47 4.64
N ALA A 79 -16.46 3.35 5.01
CA ALA A 79 -16.05 2.04 4.51
C ALA A 79 -16.22 1.93 3.00
N ARG A 80 -17.35 2.42 2.45
CA ARG A 80 -17.58 2.48 1.00
C ARG A 80 -16.57 3.39 0.29
N GLN A 81 -16.22 4.52 0.88
CA GLN A 81 -15.19 5.40 0.33
C GLN A 81 -13.83 4.69 0.28
N LEU A 82 -13.42 4.02 1.36
CA LEU A 82 -12.16 3.28 1.40
C LEU A 82 -12.14 2.16 0.35
N LEU A 83 -13.23 1.40 0.21
CA LEU A 83 -13.37 0.36 -0.83
C LEU A 83 -13.25 0.93 -2.25
N ALA A 84 -13.86 2.10 -2.51
CA ALA A 84 -13.78 2.74 -3.83
C ALA A 84 -12.36 3.25 -4.17
N GLU A 85 -11.52 3.50 -3.16
CA GLU A 85 -10.13 3.91 -3.32
C GLU A 85 -9.15 2.73 -3.39
N MET A 86 -9.61 1.50 -3.11
CA MET A 86 -8.80 0.28 -3.17
C MET A 86 -8.68 -0.26 -4.58
N LEU A 87 -7.46 -0.67 -4.95
CA LEU A 87 -7.24 -1.49 -6.15
C LEU A 87 -6.90 -2.92 -5.73
N PRO A 88 -7.41 -3.93 -6.48
CA PRO A 88 -6.99 -5.32 -6.32
C PRO A 88 -5.46 -5.46 -6.31
N GLY A 89 -4.93 -6.33 -5.45
CA GLY A 89 -3.50 -6.63 -5.37
C GLY A 89 -2.64 -5.56 -4.69
N VAL A 90 -3.17 -4.37 -4.34
CA VAL A 90 -2.45 -3.42 -3.49
C VAL A 90 -2.50 -3.90 -2.05
N THR A 91 -1.39 -4.42 -1.54
CA THR A 91 -1.27 -4.89 -0.16
C THR A 91 -0.22 -4.07 0.60
N ARG A 92 -0.02 -4.41 1.87
CA ARG A 92 1.07 -3.84 2.68
C ARG A 92 2.47 -4.20 2.17
N ASP A 93 2.59 -5.30 1.42
CA ASP A 93 3.87 -5.77 0.87
C ASP A 93 4.22 -5.02 -0.43
N THR A 94 3.23 -4.37 -1.05
CA THR A 94 3.47 -3.43 -2.14
C THR A 94 4.43 -2.31 -1.67
N PRO A 95 5.53 -2.02 -2.37
CA PRO A 95 6.43 -0.94 -2.00
C PRO A 95 5.70 0.39 -1.74
N ALA A 96 6.08 1.10 -0.66
CA ALA A 96 5.37 2.30 -0.22
C ALA A 96 5.25 3.38 -1.31
N ASP A 97 6.27 3.52 -2.16
CA ASP A 97 6.24 4.49 -3.25
C ASP A 97 5.28 4.08 -4.38
N GLN A 98 5.11 2.77 -4.63
CA GLN A 98 4.10 2.27 -5.56
C GLN A 98 2.68 2.52 -5.03
N ARG A 99 2.46 2.25 -3.73
CA ARG A 99 1.18 2.59 -3.07
C ARG A 99 0.84 4.07 -3.17
N LYS A 100 1.83 4.97 -3.00
CA LYS A 100 1.62 6.41 -3.16
C LYS A 100 1.17 6.78 -4.58
N LEU A 101 1.77 6.18 -5.61
CA LEU A 101 1.36 6.41 -7.00
C LEU A 101 -0.04 5.90 -7.27
N VAL A 102 -0.38 4.71 -6.76
CA VAL A 102 -1.74 4.17 -6.85
C VAL A 102 -2.75 5.08 -6.14
N ALA A 103 -2.47 5.51 -4.91
CA ALA A 103 -3.35 6.41 -4.18
C ALA A 103 -3.53 7.76 -4.89
N ARG A 104 -2.48 8.29 -5.53
CA ARG A 104 -2.57 9.50 -6.37
C ARG A 104 -3.43 9.26 -7.61
N TYR A 105 -3.31 8.08 -8.23
CA TYR A 105 -4.09 7.68 -9.39
C TYR A 105 -5.59 7.57 -9.04
N THR A 106 -5.95 6.90 -7.94
CA THR A 106 -7.36 6.69 -7.56
C THR A 106 -8.05 7.98 -7.12
N LYS A 107 -7.32 8.89 -6.45
CA LYS A 107 -7.87 10.17 -5.96
C LYS A 107 -8.05 11.24 -7.04
N THR A 108 -7.35 11.15 -8.16
CA THR A 108 -7.40 12.19 -9.19
C THR A 108 -8.49 11.92 -10.23
N LYS A 109 -9.17 12.99 -10.67
CA LYS A 109 -10.09 12.98 -11.83
C LYS A 109 -9.39 13.40 -13.13
N SER A 110 -8.13 13.80 -13.07
CA SER A 110 -7.39 14.27 -14.24
C SER A 110 -6.80 13.08 -15.02
N SER A 111 -7.27 12.91 -16.25
CA SER A 111 -6.74 11.92 -17.20
C SER A 111 -5.22 12.04 -17.39
N ASN A 112 -4.71 13.27 -17.51
CA ASN A 112 -3.27 13.51 -17.65
C ASN A 112 -2.48 13.09 -16.40
N THR A 113 -3.05 13.33 -15.22
CA THR A 113 -2.41 12.93 -13.95
C THR A 113 -2.41 11.41 -13.81
N ARG A 114 -3.49 10.74 -14.17
CA ARG A 114 -3.56 9.26 -14.19
C ARG A 114 -2.53 8.66 -15.14
N LYS A 115 -2.45 9.19 -16.36
CA LYS A 115 -1.44 8.80 -17.35
C LYS A 115 -0.02 8.96 -16.81
N ALA A 116 0.28 10.09 -16.14
CA ALA A 116 1.59 10.30 -15.52
C ALA A 116 1.88 9.28 -14.41
N CYS A 117 0.90 8.97 -13.55
CA CYS A 117 1.08 7.95 -12.51
C CYS A 117 1.40 6.58 -13.10
N VAL A 118 0.71 6.17 -14.18
CA VAL A 118 0.98 4.91 -14.90
C VAL A 118 2.41 4.91 -15.44
N GLN A 119 2.85 6.00 -16.07
CA GLN A 119 4.20 6.11 -16.63
C GLN A 119 5.30 6.14 -15.56
N GLU A 120 5.03 6.70 -14.39
CA GLU A 120 5.93 6.67 -13.24
C GLU A 120 6.00 5.26 -12.64
N LEU A 121 4.85 4.62 -12.42
CA LEU A 121 4.74 3.27 -11.86
C LEU A 121 5.45 2.24 -12.75
N ALA A 122 5.27 2.36 -14.07
CA ALA A 122 5.94 1.59 -15.11
C ALA A 122 7.48 1.58 -15.05
N LYS A 123 8.09 2.56 -14.37
CA LYS A 123 9.56 2.69 -14.24
C LYS A 123 10.07 2.20 -12.90
N MET A 124 9.20 1.75 -12.01
CA MET A 124 9.58 1.35 -10.65
C MET A 124 10.08 -0.08 -10.56
N HIS A 125 10.91 -0.33 -9.55
CA HIS A 125 11.38 -1.65 -9.15
C HIS A 125 11.02 -1.93 -7.68
N PRO A 126 10.67 -3.18 -7.30
CA PRO A 126 10.36 -4.32 -8.17
C PRO A 126 9.23 -3.98 -9.16
N PHE A 127 9.20 -4.67 -10.29
CA PHE A 127 8.28 -4.35 -11.37
C PHE A 127 6.82 -4.57 -10.91
N PRO A 128 5.93 -3.59 -11.07
CA PRO A 128 4.58 -3.65 -10.49
C PRO A 128 3.55 -4.23 -11.48
N ASP A 129 3.77 -5.45 -11.99
CA ASP A 129 2.89 -6.05 -13.01
C ASP A 129 1.44 -6.23 -12.52
N GLU A 130 1.24 -6.75 -11.32
CA GLU A 130 -0.11 -6.92 -10.75
C GLU A 130 -0.85 -5.59 -10.58
N LEU A 131 -0.15 -4.54 -10.15
CA LEU A 131 -0.77 -3.21 -10.00
C LEU A 131 -1.17 -2.62 -11.34
N LEU A 132 -0.36 -2.83 -12.38
CA LEU A 132 -0.68 -2.32 -13.72
C LEU A 132 -1.83 -3.09 -14.36
N LEU A 133 -1.97 -4.39 -14.06
CA LEU A 133 -3.16 -5.16 -14.43
C LEU A 133 -4.41 -4.69 -13.67
N ALA A 134 -4.32 -4.47 -12.36
CA ALA A 134 -5.42 -3.94 -11.57
C ALA A 134 -5.84 -2.53 -12.03
N LEU A 135 -4.89 -1.68 -12.39
CA LEU A 135 -5.16 -0.37 -12.99
C LEU A 135 -5.84 -0.51 -14.36
N LEU A 136 -5.42 -1.45 -15.20
CA LEU A 136 -6.05 -1.70 -16.50
C LEU A 136 -7.52 -2.09 -16.35
N GLU A 137 -7.83 -2.94 -15.38
CA GLU A 137 -9.19 -3.41 -15.10
C GLU A 137 -10.09 -2.29 -14.56
N ALA A 138 -9.55 -1.44 -13.68
CA ALA A 138 -10.29 -0.32 -13.11
C ALA A 138 -10.44 0.88 -14.07
N GLU A 139 -9.60 0.98 -15.11
CA GLU A 139 -9.56 2.15 -15.98
C GLU A 139 -10.62 2.10 -17.10
N THR A 140 -11.39 3.18 -17.19
CA THR A 140 -12.45 3.35 -18.19
C THR A 140 -12.11 4.42 -19.23
N GLU A 141 -11.15 5.31 -18.93
CA GLU A 141 -10.72 6.35 -19.85
C GLU A 141 -9.65 5.87 -20.83
N ARG A 142 -9.83 6.17 -22.12
CA ARG A 142 -8.92 5.74 -23.19
C ARG A 142 -7.47 6.21 -23.01
N GLY A 143 -7.26 7.42 -22.49
CA GLY A 143 -5.92 8.02 -22.38
C GLY A 143 -4.98 7.23 -21.44
N PRO A 144 -5.34 7.09 -20.15
CA PRO A 144 -4.57 6.29 -19.21
C PRO A 144 -4.60 4.80 -19.57
N GLN A 145 -5.73 4.26 -20.04
CA GLN A 145 -5.83 2.86 -20.48
C GLN A 145 -4.80 2.56 -21.58
N ALA A 146 -4.69 3.41 -22.59
CA ALA A 146 -3.69 3.27 -23.65
C ALA A 146 -2.25 3.36 -23.12
N ALA A 147 -2.01 4.12 -22.06
CA ALA A 147 -0.70 4.18 -21.41
C ALA A 147 -0.37 2.86 -20.69
N VAL A 148 -1.33 2.26 -19.99
CA VAL A 148 -1.16 0.95 -19.33
C VAL A 148 -0.93 -0.14 -20.37
N VAL A 149 -1.81 -0.25 -21.38
CA VAL A 149 -1.71 -1.25 -22.45
C VAL A 149 -0.41 -1.09 -23.23
N GLY A 150 -0.08 0.13 -23.65
CA GLY A 150 1.14 0.40 -24.43
C GLY A 150 2.39 -0.06 -23.69
N TRP A 151 2.44 0.16 -22.38
CA TRP A 151 3.54 -0.31 -21.56
C TRP A 151 3.53 -1.83 -21.34
N LEU A 152 2.37 -2.44 -21.08
CA LEU A 152 2.26 -3.89 -20.90
C LEU A 152 2.74 -4.64 -22.14
N VAL A 153 2.35 -4.17 -23.32
CA VAL A 153 2.78 -4.72 -24.61
C VAL A 153 4.29 -4.53 -24.80
N SER A 154 4.82 -3.31 -24.58
CA SER A 154 6.25 -3.04 -24.80
C SER A 154 7.17 -3.77 -23.82
N SER A 155 6.66 -4.12 -22.65
CA SER A 155 7.43 -4.78 -21.57
C SER A 155 7.08 -6.26 -21.42
N SER A 156 6.28 -6.81 -22.34
CA SER A 156 5.71 -8.16 -22.30
C SER A 156 6.76 -9.26 -22.05
N SER A 157 7.95 -9.17 -22.64
CA SER A 157 9.04 -10.11 -22.42
C SER A 157 9.57 -10.17 -20.98
N GLN A 158 9.38 -9.12 -20.19
CA GLN A 158 9.90 -9.00 -18.81
C GLN A 158 8.92 -9.53 -17.76
N TRP A 159 7.62 -9.46 -18.01
CA TRP A 159 6.60 -9.83 -17.03
C TRP A 159 5.78 -11.06 -17.41
N LEU A 160 5.56 -11.34 -18.71
CA LEU A 160 4.78 -12.53 -19.13
C LEU A 160 5.35 -13.83 -18.59
N PRO A 161 6.67 -14.09 -18.59
CA PRO A 161 7.18 -15.33 -18.02
C PRO A 161 6.84 -15.46 -16.53
N ARG A 162 6.92 -14.37 -15.75
CA ARG A 162 6.54 -14.40 -14.33
C ARG A 162 5.06 -14.73 -14.18
N MET A 163 4.18 -14.10 -14.96
CA MET A 163 2.74 -14.42 -14.93
C MET A 163 2.39 -15.84 -15.37
N LEU A 164 3.04 -16.36 -16.42
CA LEU A 164 2.74 -17.69 -16.96
C LEU A 164 3.30 -18.82 -16.09
N PHE A 165 4.39 -18.57 -15.36
CA PHE A 165 5.13 -19.57 -14.60
C PHE A 165 5.08 -19.39 -13.07
N HIS A 166 4.51 -18.29 -12.56
CA HIS A 166 4.11 -18.13 -11.15
C HIS A 166 2.59 -18.09 -11.06
N ARG A 167 2.01 -19.28 -10.91
CA ARG A 167 0.57 -19.49 -10.71
C ARG A 167 0.26 -19.73 -9.23
N ASP A 168 0.85 -18.94 -8.34
CA ASP A 168 0.44 -18.94 -6.93
C ASP A 168 -0.45 -17.72 -6.70
N ALA A 169 -1.75 -18.01 -6.65
CA ALA A 169 -2.88 -17.14 -6.31
C ALA A 169 -3.01 -15.84 -7.13
N ALA A 170 -3.83 -15.89 -8.17
CA ALA A 170 -4.54 -14.70 -8.62
C ALA A 170 -5.21 -14.05 -7.38
N PRO A 171 -4.92 -12.77 -7.03
CA PRO A 171 -5.61 -12.07 -5.94
C PRO A 171 -7.10 -11.79 -6.23
N TYR A 172 -7.63 -12.41 -7.28
CA TYR A 172 -8.96 -12.24 -7.86
C TYR A 172 -9.95 -13.32 -7.44
N GLU A 173 -9.54 -14.33 -6.66
CA GLU A 173 -10.45 -15.28 -6.03
C GLU A 173 -10.67 -14.93 -4.54
N ALA A 174 -11.62 -14.02 -4.28
CA ALA A 174 -12.37 -13.87 -3.01
C ALA A 174 -13.57 -12.91 -3.17
#